data_AF-A0A662IKZ1-F1
#
_entry.id   AF-A0A662IKZ1-F1
#
_cell.length_a   1.000
_cell.length_b   1.000
_cell.length_c   1.000
_cell.angle_alpha   90.00
_cell.angle_beta   90.00
_cell.angle_gamma   90.00
#
_symmetry.space_group_name_H-M   'P 1'
#
loop_
_entity.id
_entity.type
_entity.pdbx_description
1 polymer ?
#
loop_
_entity_poly.entity_id
_entity_poly.type
_entity_poly.pdbx_seq_one_letter_code
_entity_poly.pdbx_strand_id
1 'polypeptide(L)' 'MKIRAGSRTVKCPNCGYEFDLTYARTFACGTCPSAAVGCKYVKCPNCGYEWPLEPEGMWELT' A
#
# COMPACT_ATOMS: atom_id res chain seq x y z
N MET A 1 15.79 20.02 -4.88
CA MET A 1 15.22 18.67 -4.75
C MET A 1 13.81 18.76 -4.15
N LYS A 2 12.76 18.28 -4.83
CA LYS A 2 11.42 18.14 -4.23
C LYS A 2 11.32 16.74 -3.64
N ILE A 3 11.71 16.61 -2.37
CA ILE A 3 11.56 15.36 -1.62
C ILE A 3 10.07 15.25 -1.29
N ARG A 4 9.27 14.70 -2.21
CA ARG A 4 7.88 14.33 -1.92
C ARG A 4 7.94 13.04 -1.12
N ALA A 5 8.10 13.15 0.20
CA ALA A 5 7.82 12.08 1.13
C ALA A 5 6.29 11.82 1.10
N GLY A 6 5.84 11.12 0.06
CA GLY A 6 4.45 10.76 -0.14
C GLY A 6 4.08 9.59 0.77
N SER A 7 3.88 9.87 2.05
CA SER A 7 3.19 8.97 2.97
C SER A 7 1.75 8.82 2.49
N ARG A 8 1.49 7.75 1.71
CA ARG A 8 0.14 7.41 1.24
C ARG A 8 -0.58 6.69 2.36
N THR A 9 -1.35 7.44 3.15
CA THR A 9 -2.23 6.87 4.17
C THR A 9 -3.38 6.11 3.50
N VAL A 10 -3.63 4.89 3.96
CA VAL A 10 -4.68 4.00 3.48
C VAL A 10 -5.52 3.51 4.65
N LYS A 11 -6.83 3.47 4.45
CA LYS A 11 -7.79 2.99 5.44
C LYS A 11 -8.28 1.60 5.07
N CYS A 12 -8.24 0.69 6.03
CA CYS A 12 -8.75 -0.65 5.83
C CYS A 12 -10.27 -0.65 5.66
N PRO A 13 -10.82 -1.21 4.57
CA PRO A 13 -12.26 -1.32 4.37
C PRO A 13 -12.92 -2.34 5.31
N ASN A 14 -12.14 -3.24 5.90
CA ASN A 14 -12.65 -4.30 6.77
C ASN A 14 -12.73 -3.88 8.25
N CYS A 15 -11.67 -3.26 8.79
CA CYS A 15 -11.62 -2.87 10.21
C CYS A 15 -11.64 -1.35 10.45
N GLY A 16 -11.51 -0.53 9.41
CA GLY A 16 -11.46 0.93 9.53
C GLY A 16 -10.14 1.52 10.03
N TYR A 17 -9.10 0.69 10.25
CA TYR A 17 -7.79 1.15 10.69
C TYR A 17 -7.08 1.94 9.58
N GLU A 18 -6.53 3.10 9.93
CA GLU A 18 -5.84 4.01 9.00
C GLU A 18 -4.34 3.95 9.26
N PHE A 19 -3.55 3.68 8.22
CA PHE A 19 -2.12 3.41 8.34
C PHE A 19 -1.36 3.86 7.09
N ASP A 20 -0.06 4.09 7.21
CA ASP A 20 0.77 4.41 6.05
C ASP A 20 1.03 3.17 5.20
N LEU A 21 0.90 3.31 3.88
CA LEU A 21 1.16 2.24 2.94
C LEU A 21 2.60 1.69 3.07
N THR A 22 3.58 2.57 3.31
CA THR A 22 4.97 2.18 3.51
C THR A 22 5.12 1.35 4.77
N TYR A 23 4.46 1.77 5.86
CA TYR A 23 4.44 1.04 7.13
C TYR A 23 3.83 -0.35 6.96
N ALA A 24 2.67 -0.45 6.30
CA ALA A 24 2.06 -1.75 6.04
C ALA A 24 2.91 -2.66 5.16
N ARG A 25 3.62 -2.13 4.16
CA ARG A 25 4.55 -2.94 3.36
C ARG A 25 5.71 -3.49 4.19
N THR A 26 6.28 -2.67 5.08
CA THR A 26 7.36 -3.10 5.96
C THR A 26 6.89 -4.14 6.98
N PHE A 27 5.74 -3.93 7.61
CA PHE A 27 5.25 -4.79 8.69
C PHE A 27 4.48 -6.01 8.19
N ALA A 28 3.50 -5.80 7.31
CA ALA A 28 2.59 -6.86 6.87
C ALA A 28 3.12 -7.62 5.65
N CYS A 29 3.88 -6.94 4.78
CA CYS A 29 4.47 -7.56 3.58
C CYS A 29 5.98 -7.84 3.72
N GLY A 30 6.60 -7.60 4.88
CA GLY A 30 8.05 -7.79 5.09
C GLY A 30 8.54 -9.23 4.91
N THR A 31 7.63 -10.20 4.97
CA THR A 31 7.90 -11.62 4.68
C THR A 31 7.87 -11.96 3.19
N CYS A 32 7.39 -11.07 2.32
CA CYS A 32 7.23 -11.36 0.90
C CYS A 32 8.28 -10.60 0.08
N PRO A 33 9.21 -11.29 -0.62
CA PRO A 33 10.25 -10.62 -1.41
C PRO A 33 9.67 -9.72 -2.51
N SER A 34 8.49 -10.07 -3.04
CA SER A 34 7.75 -9.30 -4.05
C SER A 34 7.21 -7.96 -3.52
N ALA A 35 7.12 -7.77 -2.20
CA ALA A 35 6.67 -6.52 -1.59
C ALA A 35 7.65 -5.37 -1.82
N ALA A 36 8.94 -5.67 -1.89
CA ALA A 36 9.99 -4.70 -2.19
C ALA A 36 10.00 -4.27 -3.67
N VAL A 37 9.42 -5.07 -4.56
CA VAL A 37 9.54 -4.92 -6.02
C VAL A 37 8.33 -4.23 -6.66
N GLY A 38 7.53 -3.50 -5.86
CA GLY A 38 6.36 -2.78 -6.37
C GLY A 38 5.06 -3.58 -6.32
N CYS A 39 4.83 -4.31 -5.22
CA CYS A 39 3.57 -5.03 -5.03
C CYS A 39 2.36 -4.08 -5.07
N LYS A 40 1.39 -4.45 -5.91
CA LYS A 40 0.13 -3.74 -6.17
C LYS A 40 -0.95 -4.01 -5.10
N TYR A 41 -0.63 -4.81 -4.09
CA TYR A 41 -1.50 -5.15 -2.98
C TYR A 41 -1.07 -4.46 -1.68
N VAL A 42 -2.04 -4.23 -0.80
CA VAL A 42 -1.83 -3.83 0.59
C VAL A 42 -2.44 -4.86 1.51
N LYS A 43 -1.76 -5.11 2.63
CA LYS A 43 -2.24 -5.91 3.75
C LYS A 43 -2.45 -5.02 4.96
N CYS A 44 -3.61 -5.09 5.58
CA CYS A 44 -3.83 -4.39 6.85
C CYS A 44 -2.97 -5.05 7.95
N PRO A 45 -2.11 -4.30 8.66
CA PRO A 45 -1.32 -4.84 9.77
C PRO A 45 -2.18 -5.18 11.01
N ASN A 46 -3.42 -4.68 11.09
CA ASN A 46 -4.30 -4.89 12.24
C ASN A 46 -5.18 -6.16 12.09
N CYS A 47 -5.87 -6.32 10.95
CA CYS A 47 -6.77 -7.46 10.72
C CYS A 47 -6.24 -8.49 9.70
N GLY A 48 -5.16 -8.19 8.99
CA GLY A 48 -4.60 -9.08 7.96
C GLY A 48 -5.36 -9.11 6.64
N TYR A 49 -6.40 -8.29 6.47
CA TYR A 49 -7.15 -8.19 5.20
C TYR A 49 -6.24 -7.67 4.07
N GLU A 50 -6.25 -8.32 2.91
CA GLU A 50 -5.45 -7.96 1.73
C GLU A 50 -6.34 -7.45 0.60
N TRP A 51 -5.96 -6.33 -0.01
CA TRP A 51 -6.69 -5.76 -1.15
C TRP A 51 -5.75 -5.05 -2.13
N PRO A 52 -6.12 -4.94 -3.42
CA PRO A 52 -5.34 -4.21 -4.41
C PRO A 52 -5.40 -2.68 -4.19
N LEU A 53 -4.29 -1.99 -4.43
CA LEU A 53 -4.13 -0.53 -4.27
C LEU A 53 -4.29 0.26 -5.57
N GLU A 54 -4.48 -0.39 -6.71
CA GLU A 54 -4.53 0.28 -8.01
C GLU A 54 -5.94 0.39 -8.58
N PRO A 55 -6.27 1.53 -9.21
CA PRO A 55 -6.77 1.53 -10.57
C PRO A 55 -5.57 1.46 -11.54
N GLU A 56 -5.43 0.34 -12.25
CA GLU A 56 -4.48 0.25 -13.37
C GLU A 56 -4.85 1.29 -14.45
N GLY A 57 -3.90 2.17 -14.78
CA GLY A 57 -3.84 2.81 -16.11
C GLY A 57 -4.77 4.01 -16.40
N MET A 58 -4.65 5.12 -15.67
CA MET A 58 -5.26 6.40 -16.11
C MET A 58 -4.25 7.55 -16.22
N TRP A 59 -3.09 7.31 -16.85
CA TRP A 59 -2.23 8.40 -17.31
C TRP A 59 -1.53 8.17 -18.66
N GLU A 60 -1.84 7.09 -19.40
CA GLU A 60 -1.39 6.90 -20.79
C GLU A 60 -2.47 7.27 -21.82
N LEU A 61 -3.10 8.44 -21.66
CA LEU A 61 -3.96 9.04 -22.69
C LEU A 61 -3.65 10.54 -22.84
N THR A 62 -2.36 10.89 -22.97
CA THR A 62 -1.95 12.19 -23.53
C THR A 62 -1.56 12.03 -24.98
#